data_AF-A0A961JJJ2-F1
#
_entry.id   AF-A0A961JJJ2-F1
#
_cell.length_a   1.000
_cell.length_b   1.000
_cell.length_c   1.000
_cell.angle_alpha   90.00
_cell.angle_beta   90.00
_cell.angle_gamma   90.00
#
_symmetry.space_group_name_H-M   'P 1'
#
loop_
_entity.id
_entity.type
_entity.pdbx_description
1 polymer ?
#
loop_
_entity_poly.entity_id
_entity_poly.type
_entity_poly.pdbx_seq_one_letter_code
_entity_poly.pdbx_strand_id
1 'polypeptide(L)'
;MGKDLDKLKTAFKKLQPKFKPYSETAGTKIRKAMQDALNTAWDVETEVRDAITKAVEEGEKGKKIADFEADANFSKSFKAWKKACGDHKGEIKKLSDFCGEAEKLRDEIKGYLDKAEKEVKKDKPSGKEAKALDKFMGEVKTEVDGLTAAANVYGTIKFVELFYAAKEDATMQKILKKTADKAGGVDLPKILEAGARSKGEKQVEKLASAIADAYGALLDEPGGNPKEKGKQMNLADGMLDKLTKLNKTYQDALKKQKKEIEASPEKKEIMELIERVAELFEACQDMKGEATKAVKKAA
;
A
#
# COMPACT_ATOMS: atom_id res chain seq x y z
N MET A 1 -45.03 -34.56 -40.04
CA MET A 1 -44.57 -33.97 -38.77
C MET A 1 -45.07 -34.85 -37.65
N GLY A 2 -44.18 -35.69 -37.11
CA GLY A 2 -44.47 -36.44 -35.89
C GLY A 2 -44.89 -35.47 -34.78
N LYS A 3 -45.93 -35.83 -34.02
CA LYS A 3 -46.49 -34.99 -32.92
C LYS A 3 -45.42 -34.49 -31.95
N ASP A 4 -44.29 -35.17 -31.85
CA ASP A 4 -43.22 -34.85 -30.90
C ASP A 4 -42.27 -33.76 -31.41
N LEU A 5 -42.01 -33.64 -32.72
CA LEU A 5 -41.24 -32.52 -33.29
C LEU A 5 -41.98 -31.20 -33.15
N ASP A 6 -43.29 -31.20 -33.38
CA ASP A 6 -44.13 -30.00 -33.21
C ASP A 6 -44.21 -29.56 -31.75
N LYS A 7 -44.22 -30.51 -30.81
CA LYS A 7 -44.09 -30.21 -29.37
C LYS A 7 -42.73 -29.60 -29.03
N LEU A 8 -41.63 -30.14 -29.55
CA LEU A 8 -40.27 -29.60 -29.34
C LEU A 8 -40.15 -28.17 -29.88
N LYS A 9 -40.60 -27.92 -31.11
CA LYS A 9 -40.63 -26.58 -31.72
C LYS A 9 -41.47 -25.60 -30.90
N THR A 10 -42.64 -26.03 -30.44
CA THR A 10 -43.53 -25.20 -29.61
C THR A 10 -42.90 -24.88 -28.26
N ALA A 11 -42.25 -25.84 -27.63
CA ALA A 11 -41.56 -25.65 -26.35
C ALA A 11 -40.36 -24.70 -26.51
N PHE A 12 -39.54 -24.88 -27.54
CA PHE A 12 -38.42 -23.98 -27.84
C PHE A 12 -38.87 -22.53 -28.08
N LYS A 13 -39.93 -22.33 -28.87
CA LYS A 13 -40.52 -20.99 -29.08
C LYS A 13 -41.00 -20.33 -27.80
N LYS A 14 -41.48 -21.11 -26.81
CA LYS A 14 -41.87 -20.57 -25.49
C LYS A 14 -40.67 -20.16 -24.63
N LEU A 15 -39.49 -20.74 -24.87
CA LEU A 15 -38.27 -20.39 -24.15
C LEU A 15 -37.54 -19.19 -24.76
N GLN A 16 -37.70 -18.92 -26.07
CA GLN A 16 -37.08 -17.79 -26.75
C GLN A 16 -37.12 -16.45 -26.00
N PRO A 17 -38.26 -16.00 -25.45
CA PRO A 17 -38.32 -14.75 -24.70
C PRO A 17 -37.44 -14.74 -23.44
N LYS A 18 -37.18 -15.92 -22.83
CA LYS A 18 -36.38 -16.05 -21.61
C LYS A 18 -34.88 -15.94 -21.88
N PHE A 19 -34.42 -16.46 -23.01
CA PHE A 19 -32.99 -16.49 -23.31
C PHE A 19 -32.50 -15.35 -24.21
N LYS A 20 -33.39 -14.67 -24.95
CA LYS A 20 -33.05 -13.48 -25.76
C LYS A 20 -32.26 -12.37 -25.03
N PRO A 21 -32.53 -12.07 -23.74
CA PRO A 21 -31.75 -11.07 -23.00
C PRO A 21 -30.28 -11.46 -22.76
N TYR A 22 -29.95 -12.76 -22.88
CA TYR A 22 -28.64 -13.31 -22.58
C TYR A 22 -27.83 -13.45 -23.86
N SER A 23 -27.12 -12.39 -24.21
CA SER A 23 -26.16 -12.38 -25.31
C SER A 23 -24.76 -12.06 -24.81
N GLU A 24 -23.74 -12.45 -25.59
CA GLU A 24 -22.35 -12.06 -25.34
C GLU A 24 -22.21 -10.53 -25.23
N THR A 25 -22.90 -9.76 -26.07
CA THR A 25 -22.90 -8.29 -26.02
C THR A 25 -23.48 -7.76 -24.71
N ALA A 26 -24.59 -8.34 -24.23
CA ALA A 26 -25.16 -7.95 -22.94
C ALA A 26 -24.22 -8.27 -21.77
N GLY A 27 -23.62 -9.47 -21.76
CA GLY A 27 -22.61 -9.85 -20.78
C GLY A 27 -21.39 -8.93 -20.81
N THR A 28 -20.90 -8.58 -22.01
CA THR A 28 -19.77 -7.66 -22.20
C THR A 28 -20.08 -6.26 -21.68
N LYS A 29 -21.33 -5.80 -21.81
CA LYS A 29 -21.78 -4.51 -21.24
C LYS A 29 -21.74 -4.53 -19.71
N ILE A 30 -22.18 -5.61 -19.08
CA ILE A 30 -22.09 -5.77 -17.61
C ILE A 30 -20.63 -5.85 -17.17
N ARG A 31 -19.77 -6.59 -17.91
CA ARG A 31 -18.33 -6.64 -17.66
C ARG A 31 -17.68 -5.26 -17.75
N LYS A 32 -18.06 -4.44 -18.72
CA LYS A 32 -17.57 -3.06 -18.84
C LYS A 32 -17.98 -2.21 -17.63
N ALA A 33 -19.23 -2.31 -17.18
CA ALA A 33 -19.69 -1.62 -15.97
C ALA A 33 -18.90 -2.06 -14.72
N MET A 34 -18.58 -3.35 -14.61
CA MET A 34 -17.68 -3.86 -13.57
C MET A 34 -16.30 -3.21 -13.64
N GLN A 35 -15.70 -3.11 -14.83
CA GLN A 35 -14.39 -2.47 -15.02
C GLN A 35 -14.43 -0.97 -14.71
N ASP A 36 -15.49 -0.27 -15.10
CA ASP A 36 -15.67 1.15 -14.82
C ASP A 36 -15.80 1.39 -13.29
N ALA A 37 -16.51 0.50 -12.57
CA ALA A 37 -16.59 0.53 -11.11
C ALA A 37 -15.24 0.24 -10.44
N LEU A 38 -14.44 -0.69 -10.99
CA LEU A 38 -13.08 -0.97 -10.51
C LEU A 38 -12.16 0.24 -10.67
N ASN A 39 -12.19 0.90 -11.83
CA ASN A 39 -11.41 2.11 -12.07
C ASN A 39 -11.78 3.21 -11.08
N THR A 40 -13.09 3.40 -10.83
CA THR A 40 -13.56 4.33 -9.80
C THR A 40 -12.97 3.99 -8.41
N ALA A 41 -12.90 2.71 -8.05
CA ALA A 41 -12.30 2.30 -6.79
C ALA A 41 -10.78 2.60 -6.73
N TRP A 42 -10.05 2.48 -7.84
CA TRP A 42 -8.64 2.87 -7.92
C TRP A 42 -8.42 4.38 -7.87
N ASP A 43 -9.28 5.17 -8.50
CA ASP A 43 -9.22 6.63 -8.44
C ASP A 43 -9.41 7.11 -7.00
N VAL A 44 -10.44 6.58 -6.32
CA VAL A 44 -10.68 6.93 -4.91
C VAL A 44 -9.60 6.34 -3.98
N GLU A 45 -8.97 5.20 -4.33
CA GLU A 45 -7.80 4.71 -3.59
C GLU A 45 -6.65 5.74 -3.63
N THR A 46 -6.46 6.43 -4.75
CA THR A 46 -5.47 7.50 -4.87
C THR A 46 -5.77 8.65 -3.91
N GLU A 47 -7.03 9.06 -3.81
CA GLU A 47 -7.45 10.08 -2.82
C GLU A 47 -7.16 9.62 -1.38
N VAL A 48 -7.39 8.35 -1.06
CA VAL A 48 -7.05 7.79 0.26
C VAL A 48 -5.54 7.87 0.52
N ARG A 49 -4.71 7.56 -0.49
CA ARG A 49 -3.23 7.65 -0.37
C ARG A 49 -2.78 9.08 -0.15
N ASP A 50 -3.39 10.05 -0.82
CA ASP A 50 -3.08 11.47 -0.66
C ASP A 50 -3.49 11.95 0.75
N ALA A 51 -4.66 11.52 1.24
CA ALA A 51 -5.10 11.83 2.59
C ALA A 51 -4.17 11.23 3.66
N ILE A 52 -3.71 9.98 3.49
CA ILE A 52 -2.71 9.36 4.38
C ILE A 52 -1.42 10.18 4.38
N THR A 53 -0.93 10.58 3.19
CA THR A 53 0.31 11.36 3.07
C THR A 53 0.20 12.67 3.83
N LYS A 54 -0.89 13.41 3.62
CA LYS A 54 -1.15 14.68 4.32
C LYS A 54 -1.29 14.51 5.83
N ALA A 55 -2.05 13.52 6.29
CA ALA A 55 -2.20 13.27 7.72
C ALA A 55 -0.84 12.97 8.38
N VAL A 56 0.04 12.23 7.69
CA VAL A 56 1.39 11.97 8.18
C VAL A 56 2.26 13.23 8.17
N GLU A 57 2.18 14.06 7.12
CA GLU A 57 2.85 15.38 7.07
C GLU A 57 2.37 16.33 8.19
N GLU A 58 1.10 16.21 8.61
CA GLU A 58 0.48 16.96 9.71
C GLU A 58 0.79 16.35 11.10
N GLY A 59 1.50 15.22 11.16
CA GLY A 59 2.04 14.63 12.38
C GLY A 59 1.40 13.33 12.85
N GLU A 60 0.51 12.71 12.06
CA GLU A 60 -0.03 11.38 12.34
C GLU A 60 1.08 10.32 12.28
N LYS A 61 1.22 9.53 13.35
CA LYS A 61 2.26 8.47 13.49
C LYS A 61 1.67 7.07 13.60
N GLY A 62 0.35 6.98 13.57
CA GLY A 62 -0.42 5.76 13.57
C GLY A 62 -0.01 4.83 12.44
N LYS A 63 -0.25 3.53 12.65
CA LYS A 63 0.01 2.49 11.65
C LYS A 63 -1.23 1.65 11.36
N LYS A 64 -2.37 1.97 11.96
CA LYS A 64 -3.64 1.27 11.81
C LYS A 64 -4.69 2.24 11.27
N ILE A 65 -5.69 1.69 10.58
CA ILE A 65 -6.82 2.48 10.05
C ILE A 65 -7.45 3.33 11.15
N ALA A 66 -7.68 2.76 12.34
CA ALA A 66 -8.28 3.44 13.48
C ALA A 66 -7.51 4.71 13.93
N ASP A 67 -6.19 4.74 13.73
CA ASP A 67 -5.38 5.89 14.12
C ASP A 67 -5.69 7.11 13.21
N PHE A 68 -6.04 6.86 11.94
CA PHE A 68 -6.34 7.89 10.95
C PHE A 68 -7.84 8.25 10.90
N GLU A 69 -8.73 7.55 11.61
CA GLU A 69 -10.17 7.77 11.52
C GLU A 69 -10.62 9.16 12.00
N ALA A 70 -9.82 9.80 12.86
CA ALA A 70 -10.03 11.17 13.31
C ALA A 70 -9.69 12.21 12.22
N ASP A 71 -8.84 11.87 11.25
CA ASP A 71 -8.56 12.74 10.11
C ASP A 71 -9.76 12.79 9.15
N ALA A 72 -10.30 13.99 8.95
CA ALA A 72 -11.52 14.18 8.19
C ALA A 72 -11.36 13.81 6.70
N ASN A 73 -10.18 14.08 6.13
CA ASN A 73 -9.90 13.79 4.72
C ASN A 73 -9.77 12.28 4.51
N PHE A 74 -9.01 11.59 5.37
CA PHE A 74 -8.88 10.14 5.36
C PHE A 74 -10.24 9.47 5.58
N SER A 75 -10.99 9.86 6.60
CA SER A 75 -12.31 9.27 6.91
C SER A 75 -13.28 9.41 5.74
N LYS A 76 -13.29 10.58 5.08
CA LYS A 76 -14.12 10.84 3.90
C LYS A 76 -13.69 9.97 2.71
N SER A 77 -12.42 10.00 2.33
CA SER A 77 -11.91 9.24 1.19
C SER A 77 -12.00 7.72 1.44
N PHE A 78 -11.79 7.25 2.67
CA PHE A 78 -11.92 5.84 3.02
C PHE A 78 -13.36 5.35 2.89
N LYS A 79 -14.35 6.14 3.33
CA LYS A 79 -15.78 5.82 3.12
C LYS A 79 -16.14 5.77 1.65
N ALA A 80 -15.64 6.73 0.85
CA ALA A 80 -15.84 6.74 -0.59
C ALA A 80 -15.21 5.49 -1.25
N TRP A 81 -14.00 5.10 -0.83
CA TRP A 81 -13.33 3.91 -1.34
C TRP A 81 -14.11 2.63 -1.01
N LYS A 82 -14.59 2.47 0.23
CA LYS A 82 -15.45 1.32 0.59
C LYS A 82 -16.70 1.26 -0.28
N LYS A 83 -17.34 2.41 -0.52
CA LYS A 83 -18.52 2.47 -1.40
C LYS A 83 -18.18 2.02 -2.81
N ALA A 84 -17.09 2.52 -3.40
CA ALA A 84 -16.65 2.13 -4.74
C ALA A 84 -16.29 0.64 -4.83
N CYS A 85 -15.64 0.07 -3.80
CA CYS A 85 -15.42 -1.37 -3.70
C CYS A 85 -16.72 -2.17 -3.61
N GLY A 86 -17.71 -1.67 -2.87
CA GLY A 86 -19.05 -2.25 -2.80
C GLY A 86 -19.77 -2.26 -4.14
N ASP A 87 -19.72 -1.14 -4.87
CA ASP A 87 -20.29 -1.01 -6.21
C ASP A 87 -19.64 -2.01 -7.18
N HIS A 88 -18.31 -2.11 -7.18
CA HIS A 88 -17.55 -3.09 -7.97
C HIS A 88 -17.94 -4.55 -7.66
N LYS A 89 -18.07 -4.91 -6.36
CA LYS A 89 -18.56 -6.24 -5.94
C LYS A 89 -20.00 -6.49 -6.41
N GLY A 90 -20.84 -5.46 -6.40
CA GLY A 90 -22.19 -5.50 -6.92
C GLY A 90 -22.22 -5.85 -8.42
N GLU A 91 -21.34 -5.24 -9.21
CA GLU A 91 -21.22 -5.54 -10.65
C GLU A 91 -20.64 -6.94 -10.93
N ILE A 92 -19.66 -7.41 -10.12
CA ILE A 92 -19.19 -8.80 -10.19
C ILE A 92 -20.36 -9.77 -9.96
N LYS A 93 -21.18 -9.52 -8.94
CA LYS A 93 -22.35 -10.36 -8.64
C LYS A 93 -23.35 -10.35 -9.80
N LYS A 94 -23.67 -9.17 -10.36
CA LYS A 94 -24.57 -9.07 -11.53
C LYS A 94 -24.05 -9.87 -12.72
N LEU A 95 -22.75 -9.81 -12.99
CA LEU A 95 -22.15 -10.58 -14.08
C LEU A 95 -22.17 -12.09 -13.79
N SER A 96 -21.87 -12.49 -12.56
CA SER A 96 -21.96 -13.90 -12.13
C SER A 96 -23.37 -14.45 -12.26
N ASP A 97 -24.37 -13.71 -11.80
CA ASP A 97 -25.79 -14.08 -11.91
C ASP A 97 -26.21 -14.16 -13.39
N PHE A 98 -25.82 -13.19 -14.21
CA PHE A 98 -26.09 -13.19 -15.65
C PHE A 98 -25.51 -14.42 -16.36
N CYS A 99 -24.23 -14.73 -16.12
CA CYS A 99 -23.57 -15.88 -16.74
C CYS A 99 -24.13 -17.22 -16.22
N GLY A 100 -24.48 -17.30 -14.94
CA GLY A 100 -25.11 -18.49 -14.36
C GLY A 100 -26.50 -18.77 -14.91
N GLU A 101 -27.32 -17.74 -15.15
CA GLU A 101 -28.62 -17.92 -15.80
C GLU A 101 -28.48 -18.26 -17.29
N ALA A 102 -27.51 -17.66 -18.00
CA ALA A 102 -27.20 -18.03 -19.38
C ALA A 102 -26.79 -19.51 -19.49
N GLU A 103 -26.00 -20.01 -18.54
CA GLU A 103 -25.60 -21.42 -18.45
C GLU A 103 -26.80 -22.36 -18.24
N LYS A 104 -27.70 -22.04 -17.31
CA LYS A 104 -28.91 -22.84 -17.07
C LYS A 104 -29.79 -22.92 -18.32
N LEU A 105 -30.01 -21.78 -18.99
CA LEU A 105 -30.80 -21.70 -20.22
C LEU A 105 -30.13 -22.45 -21.38
N ARG A 106 -28.80 -22.37 -21.48
CA ARG A 106 -27.99 -23.12 -22.45
C ARG A 106 -28.18 -24.62 -22.29
N ASP A 107 -28.14 -25.11 -21.05
CA ASP A 107 -28.35 -26.52 -20.74
C ASP A 107 -29.79 -26.98 -21.04
N GLU A 108 -30.78 -26.15 -20.70
CA GLU A 108 -32.20 -26.42 -21.01
C GLU A 108 -32.42 -26.53 -22.52
N ILE A 109 -31.89 -25.58 -23.30
CA ILE A 109 -32.03 -25.55 -24.77
C ILE A 109 -31.26 -26.70 -25.42
N LYS A 110 -30.05 -27.01 -24.95
CA LYS A 110 -29.26 -28.15 -25.43
C LYS A 110 -30.00 -29.46 -25.26
N GLY A 111 -30.78 -29.61 -24.18
CA GLY A 111 -31.66 -30.76 -23.99
C GLY A 111 -32.74 -30.93 -25.09
N TYR A 112 -33.17 -29.84 -25.75
CA TYR A 112 -34.06 -29.93 -26.92
C TYR A 112 -33.32 -30.36 -28.17
N LEU A 113 -32.07 -29.91 -28.36
CA LEU A 113 -31.21 -30.36 -29.46
C LEU A 113 -30.97 -31.87 -29.38
N ASP A 114 -30.57 -32.37 -28.20
CA ASP A 114 -30.33 -33.80 -27.97
C ASP A 114 -31.58 -34.66 -28.21
N LYS A 115 -32.76 -34.15 -27.85
CA LYS A 115 -34.05 -34.81 -28.13
C LYS A 115 -34.37 -34.82 -29.62
N ALA A 116 -34.17 -33.69 -30.30
CA ALA A 116 -34.38 -33.61 -31.75
C ALA A 116 -33.45 -34.57 -32.50
N GLU A 117 -32.16 -34.64 -32.13
CA GLU A 117 -31.20 -35.57 -32.73
C GLU A 117 -31.59 -37.05 -32.52
N LYS A 118 -32.14 -37.40 -31.35
CA LYS A 118 -32.65 -38.76 -31.10
C LYS A 118 -33.82 -39.11 -32.01
N GLU A 119 -34.76 -38.18 -32.22
CA GLU A 119 -35.88 -38.36 -33.15
C GLU A 119 -35.39 -38.52 -34.60
N VAL A 120 -34.39 -37.72 -35.04
CA VAL A 120 -33.77 -37.89 -36.37
C VAL A 120 -33.23 -39.32 -36.55
N LYS A 121 -32.50 -39.82 -35.55
CA LYS A 121 -31.85 -41.15 -35.61
C LYS A 121 -32.88 -42.28 -35.63
N LYS A 122 -33.97 -42.13 -34.89
CA LYS A 122 -35.03 -43.14 -34.75
C LYS A 122 -35.92 -43.21 -35.99
N ASP A 123 -36.43 -42.07 -36.44
CA ASP A 123 -37.48 -42.00 -37.46
C ASP A 123 -36.94 -41.86 -38.89
N LYS A 124 -35.64 -41.56 -39.05
CA LYS A 124 -34.94 -41.39 -40.34
C LYS A 124 -35.76 -40.59 -41.36
N PRO A 125 -36.16 -39.35 -41.02
CA PRO A 125 -37.02 -38.55 -41.89
C PRO A 125 -36.37 -38.29 -43.24
N SER A 126 -37.18 -38.14 -44.29
CA SER A 126 -36.70 -37.92 -45.66
C SER A 126 -37.41 -36.74 -46.34
N GLY A 127 -36.84 -36.24 -47.44
CA GLY A 127 -37.44 -35.18 -48.25
C GLY A 127 -37.64 -33.86 -47.48
N LYS A 128 -38.88 -33.37 -47.46
CA LYS A 128 -39.23 -32.08 -46.83
C LYS A 128 -39.11 -32.11 -45.30
N GLU A 129 -39.36 -33.25 -44.67
CA GLU A 129 -39.32 -33.37 -43.20
C GLU A 129 -37.90 -33.31 -42.66
N ALA A 130 -36.95 -33.98 -43.35
CA ALA A 130 -35.52 -33.88 -43.04
C ALA A 130 -35.02 -32.41 -43.08
N LYS A 131 -35.32 -31.69 -44.16
CA LYS A 131 -34.93 -30.27 -44.30
C LYS A 131 -35.52 -29.38 -43.20
N ALA A 132 -36.77 -29.61 -42.81
CA ALA A 132 -37.44 -28.83 -41.76
C ALA A 132 -36.89 -29.12 -40.36
N LEU A 133 -36.30 -30.31 -40.16
CA LEU A 133 -35.66 -30.73 -38.92
C LEU A 133 -34.23 -30.20 -38.84
N ASP A 134 -33.45 -30.32 -39.92
CA ASP A 134 -32.10 -29.74 -40.02
C ASP A 134 -32.11 -28.23 -39.76
N LYS A 135 -33.08 -27.51 -40.33
CA LYS A 135 -33.25 -26.08 -40.08
C LYS A 135 -33.51 -25.79 -38.59
N PHE A 136 -34.40 -26.56 -37.96
CA PHE A 136 -34.71 -26.39 -36.54
C PHE A 136 -33.50 -26.69 -35.64
N MET A 137 -32.77 -27.79 -35.91
CA MET A 137 -31.54 -28.11 -35.17
C MET A 137 -30.48 -27.02 -35.35
N GLY A 138 -30.35 -26.46 -36.55
CA GLY A 138 -29.48 -25.31 -36.82
C GLY A 138 -29.86 -24.09 -35.99
N GLU A 139 -31.15 -23.72 -35.96
CA GLU A 139 -31.66 -22.62 -35.13
C GLU A 139 -31.36 -22.84 -33.64
N VAL A 140 -31.67 -24.04 -33.11
CA VAL A 140 -31.41 -24.39 -31.70
C VAL A 140 -29.92 -24.33 -31.39
N LYS A 141 -29.06 -24.86 -32.27
CA LYS A 141 -27.61 -24.85 -32.10
C LYS A 141 -27.03 -23.43 -32.05
N THR A 142 -27.49 -22.53 -32.92
CA THR A 142 -27.08 -21.13 -32.90
C THR A 142 -27.39 -20.47 -31.54
N GLU A 143 -28.55 -20.75 -30.95
CA GLU A 143 -28.90 -20.22 -29.63
C GLU A 143 -28.05 -20.84 -28.51
N VAL A 144 -27.73 -22.14 -28.59
CA VAL A 144 -26.81 -22.81 -27.64
C VAL A 144 -25.42 -22.19 -27.70
N ASP A 145 -24.90 -21.92 -28.89
CA ASP A 145 -23.60 -21.29 -29.09
C ASP A 145 -23.61 -19.85 -28.54
N GLY A 146 -24.67 -19.08 -28.81
CA GLY A 146 -24.84 -17.72 -28.29
C GLY A 146 -24.91 -17.65 -26.77
N LEU A 147 -25.66 -18.55 -26.13
CA LEU A 147 -25.72 -18.62 -24.66
C LEU A 147 -24.43 -19.17 -24.06
N THR A 148 -23.70 -20.03 -24.77
CA THR A 148 -22.37 -20.46 -24.34
C THR A 148 -21.39 -19.30 -24.33
N ALA A 149 -21.39 -18.45 -25.36
CA ALA A 149 -20.60 -17.22 -25.37
C ALA A 149 -20.99 -16.29 -24.21
N ALA A 150 -22.29 -16.09 -23.96
CA ALA A 150 -22.78 -15.28 -22.85
C ALA A 150 -22.37 -15.82 -21.46
N ALA A 151 -22.47 -17.14 -21.25
CA ALA A 151 -22.06 -17.80 -20.01
C ALA A 151 -20.55 -17.70 -19.76
N ASN A 152 -19.76 -17.70 -20.83
CA ASN A 152 -18.29 -17.68 -20.73
C ASN A 152 -17.71 -16.29 -20.46
N VAL A 153 -18.50 -15.21 -20.55
CA VAL A 153 -17.99 -13.84 -20.31
C VAL A 153 -17.33 -13.70 -18.94
N TYR A 154 -17.90 -14.31 -17.89
CA TYR A 154 -17.32 -14.27 -16.54
C TYR A 154 -15.91 -14.87 -16.49
N GLY A 155 -15.63 -15.93 -17.26
CA GLY A 155 -14.32 -16.56 -17.34
C GLY A 155 -13.23 -15.70 -17.98
N THR A 156 -13.60 -14.57 -18.61
CA THR A 156 -12.65 -13.63 -19.23
C THR A 156 -12.15 -12.54 -18.29
N ILE A 157 -12.67 -12.48 -17.06
CA ILE A 157 -12.25 -11.52 -16.03
C ILE A 157 -10.88 -11.91 -15.51
N LYS A 158 -9.97 -10.93 -15.36
CA LYS A 158 -8.66 -11.20 -14.76
C LYS A 158 -8.79 -11.40 -13.26
N PHE A 159 -7.96 -12.28 -12.70
CA PHE A 159 -7.95 -12.55 -11.26
C PHE A 159 -7.78 -11.28 -10.41
N VAL A 160 -6.93 -10.35 -10.85
CA VAL A 160 -6.69 -9.07 -10.16
C VAL A 160 -7.91 -8.15 -10.16
N GLU A 161 -8.76 -8.23 -11.18
CA GLU A 161 -10.01 -7.49 -11.25
C GLU A 161 -11.03 -8.15 -10.29
N LEU A 162 -11.19 -9.47 -10.38
CA LEU A 162 -12.17 -10.22 -9.60
C LEU A 162 -11.95 -10.13 -8.08
N PHE A 163 -10.69 -10.14 -7.64
CA PHE A 163 -10.34 -10.20 -6.21
C PHE A 163 -9.85 -8.86 -5.64
N TYR A 164 -9.93 -7.77 -6.40
CA TYR A 164 -9.60 -6.45 -5.87
C TYR A 164 -10.46 -6.16 -4.63
N ALA A 165 -9.79 -5.77 -3.54
CA ALA A 165 -10.43 -5.49 -2.25
C ALA A 165 -11.40 -6.59 -1.75
N ALA A 166 -11.15 -7.87 -2.07
CA ALA A 166 -11.95 -8.98 -1.54
C ALA A 166 -11.95 -9.01 0.00
N LYS A 167 -10.81 -8.63 0.62
CA LYS A 167 -10.68 -8.35 2.05
C LYS A 167 -10.41 -6.86 2.25
N GLU A 168 -11.46 -6.04 2.23
CA GLU A 168 -11.39 -4.57 2.21
C GLU A 168 -10.46 -3.99 3.28
N ASP A 169 -10.72 -4.29 4.55
CA ASP A 169 -9.92 -3.74 5.65
C ASP A 169 -8.45 -4.20 5.57
N ALA A 170 -8.20 -5.45 5.18
CA ALA A 170 -6.83 -5.95 5.02
C ALA A 170 -6.10 -5.30 3.85
N THR A 171 -6.82 -5.00 2.76
CA THR A 171 -6.28 -4.26 1.61
C THR A 171 -5.97 -2.83 2.01
N MET A 172 -6.91 -2.13 2.66
CA MET A 172 -6.69 -0.76 3.10
C MET A 172 -5.56 -0.67 4.13
N GLN A 173 -5.49 -1.61 5.07
CA GLN A 173 -4.41 -1.65 6.07
C GLN A 173 -3.03 -1.79 5.42
N LYS A 174 -2.91 -2.53 4.30
CA LYS A 174 -1.67 -2.63 3.52
C LYS A 174 -1.37 -1.33 2.76
N ILE A 175 -2.38 -0.68 2.20
CA ILE A 175 -2.26 0.61 1.50
C ILE A 175 -1.77 1.66 2.50
N LEU A 176 -2.46 1.81 3.63
CA LEU A 176 -2.12 2.72 4.71
C LEU A 176 -0.68 2.53 5.14
N LYS A 177 -0.29 1.31 5.53
CA LYS A 177 1.08 1.05 5.96
C LYS A 177 2.10 1.45 4.90
N LYS A 178 1.92 1.03 3.65
CA LYS A 178 2.86 1.35 2.56
C LYS A 178 2.93 2.84 2.24
N THR A 179 1.82 3.56 2.35
CA THR A 179 1.78 5.00 2.06
C THR A 179 2.34 5.79 3.23
N ALA A 180 1.95 5.48 4.47
CA ALA A 180 2.47 6.10 5.67
C ALA A 180 3.99 5.86 5.83
N ASP A 181 4.49 4.65 5.59
CA ASP A 181 5.93 4.34 5.61
C ASP A 181 6.71 5.14 4.53
N LYS A 182 6.05 5.54 3.43
CA LYS A 182 6.67 6.39 2.39
C LYS A 182 6.59 7.88 2.73
N ALA A 183 5.49 8.32 3.33
CA ALA A 183 5.21 9.72 3.65
C ALA A 183 5.94 10.17 4.93
N GLY A 184 6.02 9.32 5.94
CA GLY A 184 6.53 9.69 7.28
C GLY A 184 8.03 9.86 7.38
N GLY A 185 8.77 9.65 6.28
CA GLY A 185 10.19 9.39 6.38
C GLY A 185 10.45 8.13 7.22
N VAL A 186 11.65 7.59 7.13
CA VAL A 186 12.01 6.43 7.96
C VAL A 186 12.27 6.95 9.39
N ASP A 187 11.78 6.22 10.41
CA ASP A 187 11.97 6.55 11.83
C ASP A 187 13.44 6.94 12.11
N LEU A 188 13.68 8.23 12.39
CA LEU A 188 15.00 8.73 12.74
C LEU A 188 15.49 8.08 14.05
N PRO A 189 16.82 7.97 14.27
CA PRO A 189 17.33 7.59 15.56
C PRO A 189 16.77 8.53 16.64
N LYS A 190 16.42 7.99 17.82
CA LYS A 190 15.86 8.78 18.93
C LYS A 190 16.62 10.07 19.27
N ILE A 191 17.95 10.10 19.06
CA ILE A 191 18.78 11.28 19.33
C ILE A 191 18.61 12.42 18.30
N LEU A 192 18.07 12.09 17.12
CA LEU A 192 17.80 13.00 16.00
C LEU A 192 16.30 13.35 15.86
N GLU A 193 15.42 12.78 16.68
CA GLU A 193 14.02 13.20 16.76
C GLU A 193 13.91 14.64 17.30
N ALA A 194 12.98 15.44 16.79
CA ALA A 194 12.85 16.87 17.11
C ALA A 194 12.91 17.21 18.62
N GLY A 195 12.19 16.46 19.46
CA GLY A 195 12.19 16.69 20.92
C GLY A 195 13.48 16.28 21.63
N ALA A 196 14.27 15.38 21.04
CA ALA A 196 15.56 14.95 21.56
C ALA A 196 16.70 15.82 21.05
N ARG A 197 16.62 16.36 19.83
CA ARG A 197 17.63 17.25 19.23
C ARG A 197 17.96 18.43 20.13
N SER A 198 16.96 19.21 20.54
CA SER A 198 17.17 20.38 21.41
C SER A 198 17.76 20.03 22.79
N LYS A 199 17.39 18.86 23.35
CA LYS A 199 17.94 18.40 24.63
C LYS A 199 19.39 17.94 24.49
N GLY A 200 19.68 17.19 23.43
CA GLY A 200 21.02 16.70 23.11
C GLY A 200 21.97 17.83 22.78
N GLU A 201 21.54 18.81 22.00
CA GLU A 201 22.31 20.01 21.68
C GLU A 201 22.72 20.78 22.95
N LYS A 202 21.75 21.12 23.82
CA LYS A 202 22.04 21.78 25.10
C LYS A 202 22.97 20.97 26.00
N GLN A 203 22.85 19.65 25.97
CA GLN A 203 23.73 18.77 26.75
C GLN A 203 25.17 18.80 26.21
N VAL A 204 25.34 18.79 24.88
CA VAL A 204 26.65 18.91 24.23
C VAL A 204 27.28 20.26 24.52
N GLU A 205 26.54 21.36 24.35
CA GLU A 205 27.01 22.72 24.65
C GLU A 205 27.45 22.87 26.10
N LYS A 206 26.63 22.36 27.04
CA LYS A 206 26.95 22.42 28.48
C LYS A 206 28.22 21.61 28.81
N LEU A 207 28.39 20.44 28.20
CA LEU A 207 29.59 19.63 28.38
C LEU A 207 30.81 20.33 27.78
N ALA A 208 30.71 20.85 26.56
CA ALA A 208 31.80 21.56 25.89
C ALA A 208 32.24 22.79 26.70
N SER A 209 31.29 23.60 27.19
CA SER A 209 31.60 24.75 28.07
C SER A 209 32.31 24.32 29.35
N ALA A 210 31.82 23.27 30.04
CA ALA A 210 32.44 22.80 31.27
C ALA A 210 33.86 22.24 31.04
N ILE A 211 34.10 21.61 29.88
CA ILE A 211 35.42 21.15 29.46
C ILE A 211 36.34 22.35 29.17
N ALA A 212 35.84 23.34 28.45
CA ALA A 212 36.58 24.56 28.14
C ALA A 212 36.98 25.31 29.42
N ASP A 213 36.07 25.46 30.39
CA ASP A 213 36.38 26.07 31.69
C ASP A 213 37.45 25.27 32.44
N ALA A 214 37.35 23.93 32.43
CA ALA A 214 38.26 23.07 33.17
C ALA A 214 39.68 23.03 32.58
N TYR A 215 39.81 22.95 31.26
CA TYR A 215 41.12 23.03 30.58
C TYR A 215 41.63 24.48 30.51
N GLY A 216 40.76 25.48 30.36
CA GLY A 216 41.11 26.90 30.39
C GLY A 216 41.78 27.29 31.71
N ALA A 217 41.21 26.87 32.85
CA ALA A 217 41.83 27.08 34.16
C ALA A 217 43.21 26.41 34.32
N LEU A 218 43.51 25.36 33.53
CA LEU A 218 44.84 24.74 33.49
C LEU A 218 45.80 25.51 32.58
N LEU A 219 45.29 26.22 31.58
CA LEU A 219 46.07 27.05 30.66
C LEU A 219 46.41 28.43 31.26
N ASP A 220 45.49 29.02 32.01
CA ASP A 220 45.67 30.35 32.63
C ASP A 220 46.69 30.32 33.78
N GLU A 221 46.69 29.23 34.56
CA GLU A 221 47.64 29.01 35.65
C GLU A 221 48.35 27.66 35.50
N PRO A 222 49.30 27.52 34.56
CA PRO A 222 49.93 26.23 34.30
C PRO A 222 50.89 25.81 35.43
N GLY A 223 51.48 26.78 36.15
CA GLY A 223 52.30 26.55 37.34
C GLY A 223 51.43 26.49 38.60
N GLY A 224 51.54 25.40 39.37
CA GLY A 224 50.75 25.20 40.59
C GLY A 224 51.00 23.84 41.23
N ASN A 225 50.23 23.49 42.27
CA ASN A 225 50.38 22.20 42.96
C ASN A 225 50.07 21.03 41.99
N PRO A 226 51.04 20.13 41.74
CA PRO A 226 50.86 19.02 40.79
C PRO A 226 49.67 18.11 41.13
N LYS A 227 49.36 17.93 42.42
CA LYS A 227 48.24 17.08 42.87
C LYS A 227 46.89 17.69 42.55
N GLU A 228 46.77 19.01 42.60
CA GLU A 228 45.53 19.73 42.29
C GLU A 228 45.31 19.82 40.78
N LYS A 229 46.36 20.13 40.02
CA LYS A 229 46.31 20.12 38.55
C LYS A 229 46.01 18.72 38.00
N GLY A 230 46.57 17.67 38.59
CA GLY A 230 46.23 16.29 38.25
C GLY A 230 44.76 15.92 38.50
N LYS A 231 44.16 16.40 39.60
CA LYS A 231 42.72 16.21 39.85
C LYS A 231 41.85 16.95 38.84
N GLN A 232 42.20 18.20 38.53
CA GLN A 232 41.49 19.01 37.54
C GLN A 232 41.58 18.40 36.13
N MET A 233 42.75 17.90 35.74
CA MET A 233 42.96 17.19 34.48
C MET A 233 42.09 15.93 34.39
N ASN A 234 42.04 15.11 35.44
CA ASN A 234 41.20 13.91 35.48
C ASN A 234 39.70 14.24 35.41
N LEU A 235 39.28 15.36 36.02
CA LEU A 235 37.90 15.84 35.94
C LEU A 235 37.55 16.25 34.51
N ALA A 236 38.40 17.05 33.86
CA ALA A 236 38.23 17.49 32.48
C ALA A 236 38.23 16.31 31.50
N ASP A 237 39.16 15.36 31.67
CA ASP A 237 39.22 14.13 30.89
C ASP A 237 37.93 13.29 31.03
N GLY A 238 37.40 13.15 32.25
CA GLY A 238 36.14 12.46 32.48
C GLY A 238 34.92 13.14 31.83
N MET A 239 34.95 14.46 31.65
CA MET A 239 33.93 15.19 30.89
C MET A 239 34.12 15.02 29.39
N LEU A 240 35.37 15.09 28.90
CA LEU A 240 35.71 14.86 27.50
C LEU A 240 35.33 13.43 27.05
N ASP A 241 35.49 12.43 27.90
CA ASP A 241 35.05 11.05 27.63
C ASP A 241 33.53 10.97 27.42
N LYS A 242 32.74 11.75 28.17
CA LYS A 242 31.29 11.82 27.98
C LYS A 242 30.94 12.50 26.67
N LEU A 243 31.62 13.59 26.32
CA LEU A 243 31.45 14.27 25.03
C LEU A 243 31.86 13.36 23.86
N THR A 244 32.95 12.59 24.01
CA THR A 244 33.41 11.58 23.04
C THR A 244 32.32 10.55 22.74
N LYS A 245 31.66 10.03 23.78
CA LYS A 245 30.55 9.05 23.62
C LYS A 245 29.33 9.67 22.93
N LEU A 246 28.99 10.92 23.25
CA LEU A 246 27.91 11.64 22.59
C LEU A 246 28.22 11.88 21.12
N ASN A 247 29.40 12.44 20.80
CA ASN A 247 29.84 12.64 19.42
C ASN A 247 29.81 11.32 18.63
N LYS A 248 30.36 10.24 19.19
CA LYS A 248 30.29 8.90 18.57
C LYS A 248 28.84 8.48 18.27
N THR A 249 27.90 8.76 19.16
CA THR A 249 26.49 8.42 18.96
C THR A 249 25.88 9.19 17.77
N TYR A 250 26.16 10.49 17.65
CA TYR A 250 25.74 11.30 16.51
C TYR A 250 26.41 10.86 15.19
N GLN A 251 27.71 10.55 15.22
CA GLN A 251 28.44 10.08 14.04
C GLN A 251 28.01 8.68 13.59
N ASP A 252 27.71 7.79 14.54
CA ASP A 252 27.15 6.46 14.25
C ASP A 252 25.75 6.58 13.64
N ALA A 253 24.93 7.52 14.13
CA ALA A 253 23.61 7.80 13.56
C ALA A 253 23.73 8.28 12.10
N LEU A 254 24.65 9.21 11.82
CA LEU A 254 24.94 9.67 10.46
C LEU A 254 25.37 8.53 9.53
N LYS A 255 26.27 7.65 10.01
CA LYS A 255 26.81 6.54 9.20
C LYS A 255 25.80 5.43 8.96
N LYS A 256 25.06 5.02 10.00
CA LYS A 256 24.18 3.84 9.95
C LYS A 256 22.81 4.13 9.36
N GLN A 257 22.36 5.38 9.42
CA GLN A 257 21.01 5.78 9.02
C GLN A 257 21.02 6.97 8.05
N LYS A 258 22.00 6.97 7.15
CA LYS A 258 22.20 8.04 6.15
C LYS A 258 20.96 8.23 5.26
N LYS A 259 20.33 7.14 4.83
CA LYS A 259 19.17 7.18 3.92
C LYS A 259 17.95 7.79 4.61
N GLU A 260 17.80 7.51 5.89
CA GLU A 260 16.73 7.97 6.75
C GLU A 260 16.87 9.47 7.04
N ILE A 261 18.10 9.93 7.30
CA ILE A 261 18.42 11.36 7.42
C ILE A 261 18.21 12.08 6.07
N GLU A 262 18.61 11.48 4.95
CA GLU A 262 18.41 12.04 3.61
C GLU A 262 16.94 12.18 3.22
N ALA A 263 16.10 11.25 3.69
CA ALA A 263 14.65 11.23 3.45
C ALA A 263 13.87 12.12 4.43
N SER A 264 14.51 12.68 5.47
CA SER A 264 13.85 13.53 6.45
C SER A 264 13.59 14.94 5.89
N PRO A 265 12.40 15.52 6.12
CA PRO A 265 12.15 16.93 5.80
C PRO A 265 13.05 17.88 6.61
N GLU A 266 13.55 17.43 7.75
CA GLU A 266 14.42 18.20 8.67
C GLU A 266 15.93 17.92 8.44
N LYS A 267 16.29 17.30 7.29
CA LYS A 267 17.67 16.90 6.95
C LYS A 267 18.69 18.00 7.23
N LYS A 268 18.40 19.25 6.84
CA LYS A 268 19.33 20.37 6.99
C LYS A 268 19.68 20.61 8.46
N GLU A 269 18.68 20.73 9.32
CA GLU A 269 18.86 20.96 10.75
C GLU A 269 19.55 19.78 11.44
N ILE A 270 19.26 18.55 11.01
CA ILE A 270 19.91 17.34 11.53
C ILE A 270 21.41 17.34 11.20
N MET A 271 21.77 17.69 9.96
CA MET A 271 23.16 17.77 9.52
C MET A 271 23.92 18.87 10.27
N GLU A 272 23.33 20.06 10.39
CA GLU A 272 23.91 21.20 11.14
C GLU A 272 24.20 20.83 12.60
N LEU A 273 23.28 20.12 13.27
CA LEU A 273 23.51 19.62 14.64
C LEU A 273 24.68 18.64 14.70
N ILE A 274 24.73 17.66 13.80
CA ILE A 274 25.79 16.63 13.80
C ILE A 274 27.17 17.26 13.55
N GLU A 275 27.24 18.23 12.62
CA GLU A 275 28.46 19.00 12.34
C GLU A 275 28.88 19.81 13.56
N ARG A 276 27.96 20.57 14.18
CA ARG A 276 28.25 21.36 15.38
C ARG A 276 28.76 20.51 16.56
N VAL A 277 28.18 19.32 16.76
CA VAL A 277 28.64 18.39 17.81
C VAL A 277 30.08 17.92 17.53
N ALA A 278 30.43 17.67 16.27
CA ALA A 278 31.79 17.28 15.89
C ALA A 278 32.79 18.42 16.11
N GLU A 279 32.44 19.65 15.70
CA GLU A 279 33.27 20.84 15.90
C GLU A 279 33.55 21.12 17.38
N LEU A 280 32.51 21.08 18.23
CA LEU A 280 32.68 21.28 19.67
C LEU A 280 33.55 20.19 20.31
N PHE A 281 33.44 18.95 19.82
CA PHE A 281 34.27 17.85 20.27
C PHE A 281 35.75 18.05 19.88
N GLU A 282 36.03 18.43 18.63
CA GLU A 282 37.38 18.70 18.15
C GLU A 282 38.03 19.84 18.94
N ALA A 283 37.32 20.96 19.13
CA ALA A 283 37.82 22.08 19.93
C ALA A 283 38.17 21.68 21.38
N CYS A 284 37.37 20.81 22.00
CA CYS A 284 37.68 20.28 23.33
C CYS A 284 38.89 19.33 23.34
N GLN A 285 39.12 18.55 22.27
CA GLN A 285 40.32 17.72 22.15
C GLN A 285 41.58 18.56 21.98
N ASP A 286 41.50 19.64 21.20
CA ASP A 286 42.62 20.58 21.02
C ASP A 286 42.98 21.26 22.34
N MET A 287 41.98 21.75 23.09
CA MET A 287 42.20 22.31 24.43
C MET A 287 42.87 21.33 25.40
N LYS A 288 42.48 20.04 25.38
CA LYS A 288 43.19 19.01 26.15
C LYS A 288 44.66 18.92 25.75
N GLY A 289 44.93 18.92 24.44
CA GLY A 289 46.29 18.86 23.90
C GLY A 289 47.16 20.03 24.36
N GLU A 290 46.60 21.24 24.36
CA GLU A 290 47.27 22.46 24.82
C GLU A 290 47.49 22.44 26.34
N ALA A 291 46.45 22.17 27.13
CA ALA A 291 46.53 22.12 28.59
C ALA A 291 47.55 21.07 29.05
N THR A 292 47.60 19.91 28.39
CA THR A 292 48.59 18.86 28.68
C THR A 292 50.02 19.34 28.44
N LYS A 293 50.26 20.09 27.36
CA LYS A 293 51.59 20.65 27.06
C LYS A 293 51.97 21.73 28.08
N ALA A 294 51.04 22.61 28.42
CA ALA A 294 51.26 23.72 29.36
C ALA A 294 51.60 23.22 30.77
N VAL A 295 50.80 22.29 31.31
CA VAL A 295 51.04 21.69 32.63
C VAL A 295 52.36 20.91 32.66
N LYS A 296 52.71 20.19 31.59
CA LYS A 296 54.01 19.47 31.51
C LYS A 296 55.22 20.41 31.46
N LYS A 297 55.09 21.58 30.84
CA LYS A 297 56.17 22.58 30.74
C LYS A 297 56.40 23.32 32.06
N ALA A 298 55.36 23.41 32.90
CA ALA A 298 55.38 24.14 34.16
C ALA A 298 55.68 23.25 35.39
N ALA A 299 55.70 21.92 35.22
CA ALA A 299 56.09 20.93 36.23
C ALA A 299 57.60 20.64 36.16
#